data_AF-A0A5E4D1J5-F1
#
_entry.id   AF-A0A5E4D1J5-F1
#
_cell.length_a   1.000
_cell.length_b   1.000
_cell.length_c   1.000
_cell.angle_alpha   90.00
_cell.angle_beta   90.00
_cell.angle_gamma   90.00
#
_symmetry.space_group_name_H-M   'P 1'
#
loop_
_entity.id
_entity.type
_entity.pdbx_description
1 polymer ?
#
loop_
_entity_poly.entity_id
_entity_poly.type
_entity_poly.pdbx_seq_one_letter_code
_entity_poly.pdbx_strand_id
1 'polypeptide(L)'
;MLCVMQAHVTRALRHPGDVIQPLPALVAGFHTSRQEDAHEFLLFTLHAMQKACLCGHKQPGAHSKDPTLMRQIFGGCWRSQIKCLHCCGLSDTFDPYLDIMLDITAAPSVQHALEHLVKPEWLEGENAYQCGVCQKMRPACKTLTLQKAPKVLMLVLKWFLDLTGEKIAEHVHYPECLDMQPYMSQQGRGPLVYTLYAVLVHAGVSCHSGHYYCYVKAGNGQWYKMDDAKVVACDIACVLSQRAYVSIRVT
;
A
#
# COMPACT_ATOMS: atom_id res chain seq x y z
N MET A 1 18.72 -13.31 -3.50
CA MET A 1 18.40 -12.25 -2.51
C MET A 1 17.39 -12.68 -1.46
N LEU A 2 16.40 -13.55 -1.73
CA LEU A 2 15.56 -14.10 -0.65
C LEU A 2 16.35 -14.89 0.40
N CYS A 3 17.22 -15.82 0.00
CA CYS A 3 18.11 -16.50 0.94
C CYS A 3 19.06 -15.54 1.66
N VAL A 4 19.41 -14.43 1.01
CA VAL A 4 20.27 -13.38 1.56
C VAL A 4 19.51 -12.53 2.58
N MET A 5 18.26 -12.18 2.30
CA MET A 5 17.36 -11.48 3.23
C MET A 5 17.01 -12.39 4.41
N GLN A 6 16.71 -13.66 4.16
CA GLN A 6 16.50 -14.65 5.21
C GLN A 6 17.76 -14.82 6.07
N ALA A 7 18.95 -14.92 5.47
CA ALA A 7 20.21 -14.97 6.21
C ALA A 7 20.46 -13.68 6.99
N HIS A 8 20.15 -12.52 6.42
CA HIS A 8 20.26 -11.22 7.08
C HIS A 8 19.31 -11.12 8.27
N VAL A 9 18.04 -11.47 8.11
CA VAL A 9 17.03 -11.53 9.18
C VAL A 9 17.45 -12.55 10.25
N THR A 10 17.90 -13.74 9.84
CA THR A 10 18.39 -14.75 10.79
C THR A 10 19.60 -14.24 11.56
N ARG A 11 20.51 -13.52 10.91
CA ARG A 11 21.65 -12.87 11.56
C ARG A 11 21.19 -11.81 12.54
N ALA A 12 20.22 -10.96 12.17
CA ALA A 12 19.63 -9.95 13.05
C ALA A 12 18.97 -10.56 14.29
N LEU A 13 18.22 -11.64 14.12
CA LEU A 13 17.59 -12.35 15.23
C LEU A 13 18.62 -13.03 16.15
N ARG A 14 19.78 -13.44 15.61
CA ARG A 14 20.86 -14.09 16.38
C ARG A 14 21.80 -13.11 17.09
N HIS A 15 21.84 -11.85 16.67
CA HIS A 15 22.72 -10.83 17.22
C HIS A 15 21.90 -9.61 17.67
N PRO A 16 20.98 -9.78 18.65
CA PRO A 16 20.19 -8.68 19.14
C PRO A 16 21.10 -7.62 19.79
N GLY A 17 21.04 -6.38 19.30
CA GLY A 17 21.84 -5.26 19.80
C GLY A 17 22.99 -4.83 18.88
N ASP A 18 23.37 -5.65 17.89
CA ASP A 18 24.36 -5.26 16.90
C ASP A 18 23.73 -4.39 15.80
N VAL A 19 24.42 -3.32 15.41
CA VAL A 19 24.01 -2.49 14.26
C VAL A 19 24.33 -3.26 12.97
N ILE A 20 23.31 -3.87 12.39
CA ILE A 20 23.47 -4.61 11.14
C ILE A 20 23.27 -3.66 9.96
N GLN A 21 24.36 -3.44 9.22
CA GLN A 21 24.31 -2.65 8.00
C GLN A 21 23.40 -3.30 6.95
N PRO A 22 22.55 -2.52 6.27
CA PRO A 22 21.71 -3.02 5.20
C PRO A 22 22.59 -3.57 4.06
N LEU A 23 22.03 -4.51 3.29
CA LEU A 23 22.73 -5.06 2.14
C LEU A 23 23.03 -3.94 1.12
N PRO A 24 24.25 -3.82 0.57
CA PRO A 24 24.59 -2.79 -0.41
C PRO A 24 23.61 -2.73 -1.59
N ALA A 25 23.11 -3.89 -2.03
CA ALA A 25 22.11 -3.98 -3.10
C ALA A 25 20.75 -3.35 -2.76
N LEU A 26 20.39 -3.24 -1.47
CA LEU A 26 19.15 -2.62 -1.00
C LEU A 26 19.29 -1.10 -0.84
N VAL A 27 20.51 -0.60 -0.64
CA VAL A 27 20.79 0.84 -0.46
C VAL A 27 21.41 1.51 -1.68
N ALA A 28 21.69 0.76 -2.76
CA ALA A 28 22.33 1.28 -3.96
C ALA A 28 21.55 2.43 -4.64
N GLY A 29 20.24 2.53 -4.41
CA GLY A 29 19.39 3.60 -4.92
C GLY A 29 19.13 4.75 -3.92
N PHE A 30 19.68 4.68 -2.71
CA PHE A 30 19.37 5.62 -1.62
C PHE A 30 20.60 6.38 -1.17
N HIS A 31 20.42 7.63 -0.74
CA HIS A 31 21.52 8.40 -0.17
C HIS A 31 21.76 7.97 1.28
N THR A 32 23.01 7.67 1.63
CA THR A 32 23.36 7.18 2.97
C THR A 32 23.47 8.27 4.03
N SER A 33 23.41 9.55 3.64
CA SER A 33 23.61 10.70 4.52
C SER A 33 22.43 11.69 4.51
N ARG A 34 21.31 11.32 3.89
CA ARG A 34 20.10 12.13 3.81
C ARG A 34 18.90 11.31 4.24
N GLN A 35 17.83 12.00 4.65
CA GLN A 35 16.55 11.35 4.85
C GLN A 35 15.91 11.03 3.50
N GLU A 36 15.25 9.88 3.46
CA GLU A 36 14.61 9.32 2.28
C GLU A 36 13.18 8.92 2.64
N ASP A 37 12.36 8.71 1.61
CA ASP A 37 10.99 8.25 1.80
C ASP A 37 10.95 6.76 2.18
N ALA A 38 10.30 6.45 3.29
CA ALA A 38 10.23 5.09 3.80
C ALA A 38 9.29 4.17 2.99
N HIS A 39 8.28 4.73 2.33
CA HIS A 39 7.44 4.00 1.37
C HIS A 39 8.22 3.66 0.10
N GLU A 40 9.03 4.59 -0.41
CA GLU A 40 9.94 4.32 -1.53
C GLU A 40 10.94 3.20 -1.17
N PHE A 41 11.55 3.27 0.02
CA PHE A 41 12.44 2.23 0.52
C PHE A 41 11.76 0.86 0.61
N LEU A 42 10.50 0.83 1.07
CA LEU A 42 9.70 -0.40 1.15
C LEU A 42 9.44 -0.99 -0.24
N LEU A 43 8.98 -0.18 -1.20
CA LEU A 43 8.73 -0.63 -2.56
C LEU A 43 10.01 -1.09 -3.26
N PHE A 44 11.11 -0.35 -3.12
CA PHE A 44 12.41 -0.75 -3.65
C PHE A 44 12.85 -2.11 -3.10
N THR A 45 12.70 -2.32 -1.80
CA THR A 45 13.03 -3.59 -1.15
C THR A 45 12.18 -4.75 -1.70
N LEU A 46 10.87 -4.54 -1.86
CA LEU A 46 9.97 -5.54 -2.42
C LEU A 46 10.30 -5.87 -3.89
N HIS A 47 10.59 -4.86 -4.71
CA HIS A 47 11.01 -5.04 -6.10
C HIS A 47 12.34 -5.79 -6.20
N ALA A 48 13.29 -5.44 -5.34
CA ALA A 48 14.58 -6.13 -5.26
C ALA A 48 14.35 -7.61 -4.91
N MET A 49 13.57 -7.91 -3.87
CA MET A 49 13.21 -9.28 -3.48
C MET A 49 12.53 -10.05 -4.62
N GLN A 50 11.61 -9.39 -5.34
CA GLN A 50 10.93 -9.97 -6.50
C GLN A 50 11.92 -10.34 -7.62
N LYS A 51 12.79 -9.41 -8.01
CA LYS A 51 13.81 -9.64 -9.06
C LYS A 51 14.67 -10.85 -8.74
N ALA A 52 15.05 -10.99 -7.47
CA ALA A 52 15.86 -12.11 -7.03
C ALA A 52 15.13 -13.46 -6.98
N CYS A 53 13.79 -13.49 -6.90
CA CYS A 53 13.02 -14.73 -7.10
C CYS A 53 13.12 -15.19 -8.56
N LEU A 54 13.03 -14.25 -9.49
CA LEU A 54 12.91 -14.50 -10.92
C LEU A 54 14.25 -14.91 -11.54
N CYS A 55 15.38 -14.41 -11.04
CA CYS A 55 16.71 -14.74 -11.55
C CYS A 55 17.14 -16.23 -11.40
N GLY A 56 16.28 -17.10 -10.84
CA GLY A 56 16.53 -18.54 -10.73
C GLY A 56 15.53 -19.43 -11.48
N HIS A 57 14.54 -18.88 -12.19
CA HIS A 57 13.53 -19.67 -12.92
C HIS A 57 13.44 -19.20 -14.39
N LYS A 58 13.58 -20.14 -15.34
CA LYS A 58 13.30 -19.88 -16.75
C LYS A 58 11.84 -19.43 -16.88
N GLN A 59 11.60 -18.41 -17.73
CA GLN A 59 10.29 -17.80 -18.00
C GLN A 59 9.15 -18.83 -17.97
N PRO A 60 8.10 -18.65 -17.15
CA PRO A 60 6.92 -19.48 -17.28
C PRO A 60 6.21 -19.10 -18.58
N GLY A 61 5.80 -20.10 -19.37
CA GLY A 61 4.92 -19.90 -20.52
C GLY A 61 3.61 -19.20 -20.14
N ALA A 62 2.94 -18.65 -21.15
CA ALA A 62 1.85 -17.66 -21.11
C ALA A 62 0.56 -18.01 -20.31
N HIS A 63 0.57 -19.01 -19.43
CA HIS A 63 -0.61 -19.45 -18.65
C HIS A 63 -0.37 -19.74 -17.16
N SER A 64 0.74 -19.31 -16.54
CA SER A 64 0.97 -19.55 -15.11
C SER A 64 0.43 -18.44 -14.21
N LYS A 65 -0.24 -18.82 -13.11
CA LYS A 65 -0.57 -17.94 -11.95
C LYS A 65 0.62 -17.06 -11.57
N ASP A 66 0.33 -15.82 -11.18
CA ASP A 66 1.25 -14.71 -10.89
C ASP A 66 2.62 -15.17 -10.30
N PRO A 67 3.76 -14.93 -10.99
CA PRO A 67 4.93 -15.80 -10.88
C PRO A 67 5.83 -15.56 -9.66
N THR A 68 5.53 -14.59 -8.78
CA THR A 68 6.43 -14.26 -7.66
C THR A 68 5.76 -14.29 -6.29
N LEU A 69 6.50 -14.76 -5.29
CA LEU A 69 6.07 -14.80 -3.89
C LEU A 69 5.57 -13.43 -3.41
N MET A 70 6.23 -12.34 -3.83
CA MET A 70 5.84 -10.97 -3.45
C MET A 70 4.44 -10.63 -3.94
N ARG A 71 4.10 -10.95 -5.19
CA ARG A 71 2.74 -10.72 -5.73
C ARG A 71 1.69 -11.68 -5.15
N GLN A 72 2.09 -12.85 -4.67
CA GLN A 72 1.17 -13.76 -3.96
C GLN A 72 0.81 -13.27 -2.55
N ILE A 73 1.70 -12.48 -1.93
CA ILE A 73 1.52 -11.93 -0.58
C ILE A 73 0.90 -10.52 -0.63
N PHE A 74 1.57 -9.60 -1.32
CA PHE A 74 1.23 -8.17 -1.38
C PHE A 74 0.44 -7.79 -2.64
N GLY A 75 0.37 -8.67 -3.63
CA GLY A 75 -0.23 -8.35 -4.92
C GLY A 75 -1.75 -8.43 -4.93
N GLY A 76 -2.37 -7.32 -5.32
CA GLY A 76 -3.78 -7.24 -5.67
C GLY A 76 -3.99 -6.83 -7.13
N CYS A 77 -5.25 -6.63 -7.51
CA CYS A 77 -5.64 -6.17 -8.84
C CYS A 77 -6.81 -5.19 -8.75
N TRP A 78 -6.66 -4.03 -9.40
CA TRP A 78 -7.71 -3.06 -9.65
C TRP A 78 -8.56 -3.47 -10.85
N ARG A 79 -9.82 -3.04 -10.85
CA ARG A 79 -10.70 -3.01 -12.01
C ARG A 79 -11.14 -1.56 -12.23
N SER A 80 -10.69 -0.95 -13.32
CA SER A 80 -11.21 0.31 -13.82
C SER A 80 -12.29 0.01 -14.86
N GLN A 81 -13.54 0.28 -14.51
CA GLN A 81 -14.68 0.09 -15.40
C GLN A 81 -15.15 1.43 -15.95
N ILE A 82 -15.34 1.52 -17.26
CA ILE A 82 -15.97 2.65 -17.93
C ILE A 82 -17.28 2.19 -18.55
N LYS A 83 -18.39 2.83 -18.15
CA LYS A 83 -19.72 2.62 -18.72
C LYS A 83 -20.11 3.83 -19.57
N CYS A 84 -20.26 3.62 -20.88
CA CYS A 84 -20.78 4.64 -21.78
C CYS A 84 -22.26 4.92 -21.44
N LEU A 85 -22.64 6.19 -21.24
CA LEU A 85 -24.02 6.56 -20.89
C LEU A 85 -24.96 6.57 -22.10
N HIS A 86 -24.41 6.52 -23.32
CA HIS A 86 -25.21 6.51 -24.54
C HIS A 86 -25.61 5.10 -24.98
N CYS A 87 -24.64 4.17 -25.08
CA CYS A 87 -24.88 2.80 -25.54
C CYS A 87 -24.88 1.75 -24.43
N CYS A 88 -24.64 2.15 -23.18
CA CYS A 88 -24.47 1.25 -22.03
C CYS A 88 -23.33 0.24 -22.14
N GLY A 89 -22.45 0.35 -23.14
CA GLY A 89 -21.27 -0.51 -23.30
C GLY A 89 -20.29 -0.35 -22.15
N LEU A 90 -19.71 -1.47 -21.71
CA LEU A 90 -18.73 -1.54 -20.63
C LEU A 90 -17.32 -1.78 -21.21
N SER A 91 -16.33 -1.12 -20.63
CA SER A 91 -14.91 -1.36 -20.88
C SER A 91 -14.20 -1.54 -19.54
N ASP A 92 -13.60 -2.70 -19.32
CA ASP A 92 -12.86 -3.02 -18.10
C ASP A 92 -11.35 -3.06 -18.39
N THR A 93 -10.57 -2.40 -17.54
CA THR A 93 -9.11 -2.49 -17.48
C THR A 93 -8.70 -3.06 -16.13
N PHE A 94 -7.71 -3.95 -16.12
CA PHE A 94 -7.22 -4.61 -14.91
C PHE A 94 -5.75 -4.30 -14.66
N ASP A 95 -5.47 -3.64 -13.54
CA ASP A 95 -4.14 -3.15 -13.21
C ASP A 95 -3.63 -3.81 -11.92
N PRO A 96 -2.45 -4.46 -11.92
CA PRO A 96 -1.88 -5.03 -10.70
C PRO A 96 -1.37 -3.92 -9.77
N TYR A 97 -1.44 -4.16 -8.47
CA TYR A 97 -0.88 -3.25 -7.46
C TYR A 97 -0.18 -4.03 -6.33
N LEU A 98 0.69 -3.35 -5.58
CA LEU A 98 1.32 -3.88 -4.36
C LEU A 98 0.86 -3.12 -3.10
N ASP A 99 0.50 -1.85 -3.28
CA ASP A 99 0.03 -0.94 -2.26
C ASP A 99 -1.17 -0.12 -2.77
N ILE A 100 -1.91 0.47 -1.82
CA ILE A 100 -3.00 1.39 -2.10
C ILE A 100 -2.63 2.73 -1.49
N MET A 101 -2.41 3.72 -2.35
CA MET A 101 -2.23 5.11 -1.94
C MET A 101 -3.58 5.76 -1.68
N LEU A 102 -3.75 6.35 -0.50
CA LEU A 102 -4.96 7.03 -0.07
C LEU A 102 -4.72 8.53 -0.02
N ASP A 103 -5.55 9.27 -0.76
CA ASP A 103 -5.67 10.71 -0.54
C ASP A 103 -6.49 10.95 0.72
N ILE A 104 -5.86 11.63 1.68
CA ILE A 104 -6.44 11.91 3.00
C ILE A 104 -6.73 13.41 3.20
N THR A 105 -6.49 14.24 2.20
CA THR A 105 -6.63 15.71 2.28
C THR A 105 -8.06 16.14 2.65
N ALA A 106 -9.06 15.37 2.23
CA ALA A 106 -10.46 15.60 2.52
C ALA A 106 -11.13 14.36 3.13
N ALA A 107 -10.37 13.52 3.85
CA ALA A 107 -10.89 12.29 4.43
C ALA A 107 -10.53 12.13 5.92
N PRO A 108 -11.53 12.17 6.83
CA PRO A 108 -11.29 12.06 8.26
C PRO A 108 -10.92 10.64 8.69
N SER A 109 -11.05 9.65 7.80
CA SER A 109 -10.69 8.26 8.09
C SER A 109 -10.22 7.50 6.85
N VAL A 110 -9.49 6.39 7.08
CA VAL A 110 -9.11 5.44 6.03
C VAL A 110 -10.32 4.89 5.29
N GLN A 111 -11.43 4.61 6.00
CA GLN A 111 -12.66 4.15 5.37
C GLN A 111 -13.22 5.19 4.40
N HIS A 112 -13.21 6.47 4.80
CA HIS A 112 -13.69 7.55 3.95
C HIS A 112 -12.78 7.78 2.73
N ALA A 113 -11.47 7.67 2.91
CA ALA A 113 -10.52 7.74 1.79
C ALA A 113 -10.74 6.60 0.78
N LEU A 114 -11.03 5.38 1.28
CA LEU A 114 -11.36 4.24 0.43
C LEU A 114 -12.72 4.41 -0.28
N GLU A 115 -13.72 5.00 0.39
CA GLU A 115 -15.01 5.34 -0.22
C GLU A 115 -14.84 6.34 -1.37
N HIS A 116 -14.02 7.38 -1.17
CA HIS A 116 -13.67 8.33 -2.22
C HIS A 116 -12.92 7.66 -3.38
N LEU A 117 -12.00 6.75 -3.08
CA LEU A 117 -11.21 6.05 -4.09
C LEU A 117 -12.07 5.20 -5.05
N VAL A 118 -13.15 4.60 -4.55
CA VAL A 118 -14.06 3.78 -5.38
C VAL A 118 -15.29 4.54 -5.89
N LYS A 119 -15.39 5.83 -5.59
CA LYS A 119 -16.52 6.67 -5.99
C LYS A 119 -16.58 6.77 -7.53
N PRO A 120 -17.76 6.61 -8.14
CA PRO A 120 -17.90 6.82 -9.57
C PRO A 120 -17.59 8.26 -9.99
N GLU A 121 -16.83 8.40 -11.08
CA GLU A 121 -16.46 9.66 -11.70
C GLU A 121 -17.20 9.83 -13.04
N TRP A 122 -17.69 11.03 -13.31
CA TRP A 122 -18.39 11.36 -14.56
C TRP A 122 -17.41 11.97 -15.57
N LEU A 123 -17.33 11.37 -16.74
CA LEU A 123 -16.49 11.78 -17.86
C LEU A 123 -17.35 12.55 -18.87
N GLU A 124 -17.28 13.88 -18.87
CA GLU A 124 -18.12 14.77 -19.67
C GLU A 124 -17.33 15.93 -20.28
N GLY A 125 -17.93 16.63 -21.25
CA GLY A 125 -17.31 17.79 -21.90
C GLY A 125 -15.98 17.43 -22.58
N GLU A 126 -14.93 18.18 -22.26
CA GLU A 126 -13.57 17.95 -22.77
C GLU A 126 -12.96 16.63 -22.28
N ASN A 127 -13.43 16.10 -21.13
CA ASN A 127 -13.00 14.83 -20.55
C ASN A 127 -13.87 13.65 -20.98
N ALA A 128 -14.71 13.80 -22.02
CA ALA A 128 -15.57 12.73 -22.51
C ALA A 128 -14.78 11.49 -22.95
N TYR A 129 -15.41 10.32 -22.87
CA TYR A 129 -14.77 9.04 -23.21
C TYR A 129 -14.93 8.71 -24.70
N GLN A 130 -13.85 8.30 -25.36
CA GLN A 130 -13.92 7.76 -26.71
C GLN A 130 -14.46 6.33 -26.68
N CYS A 131 -15.76 6.17 -26.91
CA CYS A 131 -16.42 4.88 -26.83
C CYS A 131 -16.10 4.01 -28.06
N GLY A 132 -15.53 2.82 -27.83
CA GLY A 132 -15.22 1.86 -28.91
C GLY A 132 -16.45 1.27 -29.63
N VAL A 133 -17.64 1.32 -29.01
CA VAL A 133 -18.89 0.89 -29.67
C VAL A 133 -19.48 2.04 -30.48
N CYS A 134 -19.55 3.25 -29.92
CA CYS A 134 -20.11 4.42 -30.60
C CYS A 134 -19.16 5.06 -31.61
N GLN A 135 -17.87 4.74 -31.53
CA GLN A 135 -16.77 5.33 -32.31
C GLN A 135 -16.73 6.87 -32.22
N LYS A 136 -17.15 7.44 -31.07
CA LYS A 136 -17.27 8.89 -30.81
C LYS A 136 -17.01 9.21 -29.34
N MET A 137 -16.68 10.48 -29.05
CA MET A 137 -16.63 11.03 -27.69
C MET A 137 -18.03 11.04 -27.09
N ARG A 138 -18.19 10.40 -25.94
CA ARG A 138 -19.48 10.25 -25.24
C ARG A 138 -19.31 10.45 -23.74
N PRO A 139 -20.36 10.98 -23.08
CA PRO A 139 -20.45 10.93 -21.63
C PRO A 139 -20.34 9.49 -21.13
N ALA A 140 -19.53 9.29 -20.10
CA ALA A 140 -19.32 7.97 -19.49
C ALA A 140 -19.20 8.09 -17.97
N CYS A 141 -19.46 6.99 -17.28
CA CYS A 141 -19.18 6.85 -15.86
C CYS A 141 -17.98 5.92 -15.71
N LYS A 142 -16.92 6.40 -15.05
CA LYS A 142 -15.75 5.60 -14.68
C LYS A 142 -15.87 5.18 -13.22
N THR A 143 -15.46 3.97 -12.88
CA THR A 143 -15.45 3.46 -11.51
C THR A 143 -14.23 2.58 -11.29
N LEU A 144 -13.50 2.85 -10.22
CA LEU A 144 -12.35 2.05 -9.79
C LEU A 144 -12.79 1.15 -8.63
N THR A 145 -12.51 -0.15 -8.70
CA THR A 145 -12.84 -1.11 -7.64
C THR A 145 -11.76 -2.17 -7.49
N LEU A 146 -11.72 -2.86 -6.36
CA LEU A 146 -10.79 -3.96 -6.14
C LEU A 146 -11.29 -5.25 -6.80
N GLN A 147 -10.56 -5.75 -7.80
CA GLN A 147 -10.85 -7.06 -8.42
C GLN A 147 -10.35 -8.21 -7.56
N LYS A 148 -9.16 -8.04 -6.99
CA LYS A 148 -8.50 -9.03 -6.13
C LYS A 148 -7.76 -8.30 -5.03
N ALA A 149 -8.01 -8.66 -3.78
CA ALA A 149 -7.28 -8.13 -2.63
C ALA A 149 -6.04 -9.00 -2.31
N PRO A 150 -4.96 -8.40 -1.77
CA PRO A 150 -3.74 -9.11 -1.38
C PRO A 150 -3.92 -9.84 -0.04
N LYS A 151 -3.04 -10.77 0.31
CA LYS A 151 -3.06 -11.38 1.65
C LYS A 151 -2.59 -10.40 2.73
N VAL A 152 -1.60 -9.58 2.37
CA VAL A 152 -1.06 -8.50 3.18
C VAL A 152 -1.37 -7.19 2.47
N LEU A 153 -2.22 -6.38 3.07
CA LEU A 153 -2.63 -5.10 2.54
C LEU A 153 -1.71 -4.00 3.06
N MET A 154 -1.14 -3.22 2.13
CA MET A 154 -0.37 -2.01 2.43
C MET A 154 -1.19 -0.79 2.04
N LEU A 155 -1.51 0.06 3.01
CA LEU A 155 -2.15 1.35 2.78
C LEU A 155 -1.13 2.45 3.07
N VAL A 156 -0.97 3.37 2.11
CA VAL A 156 -0.05 4.49 2.19
C VAL A 156 -0.87 5.76 2.24
N LEU A 157 -0.78 6.50 3.34
CA LEU A 157 -1.55 7.72 3.54
C LEU A 157 -0.74 8.90 2.98
N LYS A 158 -1.28 9.60 1.99
CA LYS A 158 -0.62 10.76 1.37
C LYS A 158 -0.74 11.99 2.26
N TRP A 159 0.23 12.15 3.17
CA TRP A 159 0.24 13.25 4.14
C TRP A 159 0.81 14.57 3.60
N PHE A 160 1.53 14.54 2.49
CA PHE A 160 2.23 15.70 1.96
C PHE A 160 1.50 16.25 0.74
N LEU A 161 1.23 17.55 0.76
CA LEU A 161 0.60 18.23 -0.37
C LEU A 161 1.59 18.32 -1.54
N ASP A 162 1.16 17.91 -2.73
CA ASP A 162 2.03 17.85 -3.92
C ASP A 162 2.67 19.20 -4.28
N LEU A 163 1.98 20.31 -3.97
CA LEU A 163 2.44 21.67 -4.32
C LEU A 163 3.40 22.28 -3.30
N THR A 164 3.20 22.03 -2.01
CA THR A 164 3.94 22.71 -0.92
C THR A 164 4.88 21.78 -0.16
N GLY A 165 4.69 20.46 -0.26
CA GLY A 165 5.41 19.47 0.53
C GLY A 165 5.07 19.53 2.04
N GLU A 166 4.07 20.32 2.41
CA GLU A 166 3.63 20.48 3.80
C GLU A 166 2.80 19.29 4.24
N LYS A 167 2.98 18.91 5.51
CA LYS A 167 2.22 17.82 6.10
C LYS A 167 0.83 18.27 6.53
N ILE A 168 -0.20 17.53 6.12
CA ILE A 168 -1.58 17.70 6.57
C ILE A 168 -1.63 17.63 8.11
N ALA A 169 -2.23 18.66 8.72
CA ALA A 169 -2.27 18.82 10.17
C ALA A 169 -3.35 17.98 10.85
N GLU A 170 -4.41 17.62 10.11
CA GLU A 170 -5.59 16.93 10.62
C GLU A 170 -5.29 15.48 11.02
N HIS A 171 -6.02 14.97 11.99
CA HIS A 171 -5.91 13.57 12.40
C HIS A 171 -6.80 12.69 11.52
N VAL A 172 -6.22 11.66 10.91
CA VAL A 172 -6.94 10.68 10.09
C VAL A 172 -7.10 9.40 10.88
N HIS A 173 -8.33 9.04 11.18
CA HIS A 173 -8.64 7.83 11.93
C HIS A 173 -8.42 6.58 11.07
N TYR A 174 -7.82 5.54 11.63
CA TYR A 174 -7.73 4.22 11.02
C TYR A 174 -8.05 3.15 12.08
N PRO A 175 -8.88 2.15 11.76
CA PRO A 175 -9.30 1.15 12.75
C PRO A 175 -8.28 0.01 12.89
N GLU A 176 -8.34 -0.75 13.98
CA GLU A 176 -7.60 -2.03 14.08
C GLU A 176 -8.11 -3.03 13.05
N CYS A 177 -9.44 -3.20 12.92
CA CYS A 177 -10.07 -4.06 11.93
C CYS A 177 -10.68 -3.23 10.80
N LEU A 178 -10.39 -3.59 9.55
CA LEU A 178 -10.87 -2.91 8.36
C LEU A 178 -11.54 -3.92 7.42
N ASP A 179 -12.82 -3.74 7.14
CA ASP A 179 -13.51 -4.53 6.12
C ASP A 179 -13.30 -3.93 4.73
N MET A 180 -12.69 -4.70 3.83
CA MET A 180 -12.41 -4.30 2.45
C MET A 180 -13.52 -4.69 1.48
N GLN A 181 -14.49 -5.50 1.91
CA GLN A 181 -15.57 -6.00 1.06
C GLN A 181 -16.37 -4.89 0.35
N PRO A 182 -16.69 -3.73 0.97
CA PRO A 182 -17.42 -2.65 0.31
C PRO A 182 -16.70 -2.09 -0.93
N TYR A 183 -15.38 -2.19 -0.99
CA TYR A 183 -14.54 -1.62 -2.05
C TYR A 183 -14.23 -2.62 -3.19
N MET A 184 -14.71 -3.87 -3.06
CA MET A 184 -14.51 -4.93 -4.05
C MET A 184 -15.47 -4.81 -5.23
N SER A 185 -15.02 -5.22 -6.41
CA SER A 185 -15.84 -5.31 -7.63
C SER A 185 -16.95 -6.38 -7.54
N GLN A 186 -16.70 -7.45 -6.77
CA GLN A 186 -17.65 -8.53 -6.53
C GLN A 186 -18.24 -8.38 -5.13
N GLN A 187 -19.51 -8.00 -5.08
CA GLN A 187 -20.27 -7.92 -3.83
C GLN A 187 -20.87 -9.28 -3.45
N GLY A 188 -21.11 -9.50 -2.15
CA GLY A 188 -21.82 -10.68 -1.65
C GLY A 188 -20.97 -11.89 -1.26
N ARG A 189 -19.64 -11.76 -1.11
CA ARG A 189 -18.74 -12.84 -0.65
C ARG A 189 -18.58 -12.95 0.88
N GLY A 190 -19.37 -12.20 1.66
CA GLY A 190 -19.16 -12.03 3.09
C GLY A 190 -18.07 -10.98 3.39
N PRO A 191 -17.83 -10.65 4.67
CA PRO A 191 -16.87 -9.62 5.05
C PRO A 191 -15.44 -10.04 4.74
N LEU A 192 -14.61 -9.09 4.29
CA LEU A 192 -13.19 -9.27 4.00
C LEU A 192 -12.39 -8.43 4.99
N VAL A 193 -12.26 -8.94 6.21
CA VAL A 193 -11.68 -8.20 7.33
C VAL A 193 -10.16 -8.35 7.34
N TYR A 194 -9.48 -7.21 7.42
CA TYR A 194 -8.05 -7.13 7.67
C TYR A 194 -7.79 -6.58 9.08
N THR A 195 -6.89 -7.21 9.82
CA THR A 195 -6.41 -6.74 11.12
C THR A 195 -5.08 -6.01 10.96
N LEU A 196 -4.95 -4.87 11.65
CA LEU A 196 -3.74 -4.07 11.70
C LEU A 196 -2.59 -4.88 12.32
N TYR A 197 -1.47 -4.92 11.60
CA TYR A 197 -0.27 -5.65 12.00
C TYR A 197 0.90 -4.72 12.31
N ALA A 198 1.08 -3.67 11.49
CA ALA A 198 2.10 -2.67 11.72
C ALA A 198 1.66 -1.27 11.25
N VAL A 199 2.20 -0.26 11.90
CA VAL A 199 2.05 1.15 11.53
C VAL A 199 3.42 1.80 11.48
N LEU A 200 3.79 2.37 10.35
CA LEU A 200 4.93 3.25 10.21
C LEU A 200 4.48 4.69 10.43
N VAL A 201 5.19 5.46 11.24
CA VAL A 201 4.89 6.85 11.55
C VAL A 201 6.04 7.73 11.08
N HIS A 202 5.70 8.85 10.47
CA HIS A 202 6.63 9.94 10.17
C HIS A 202 6.40 11.10 11.14
N ALA A 203 7.35 11.37 12.03
CA ALA A 203 7.37 12.56 12.88
C ALA A 203 8.21 13.66 12.24
N GLY A 204 7.55 14.58 11.56
CA GLY A 204 8.17 15.72 10.90
C GLY A 204 7.10 16.57 10.24
N VAL A 205 7.44 17.82 9.91
CA VAL A 205 6.54 18.78 9.27
C VAL A 205 6.66 18.77 7.74
N SER A 206 7.75 18.25 7.19
CA SER A 206 8.00 18.17 5.75
C SER A 206 8.41 16.75 5.35
N CYS A 207 8.28 16.42 4.06
CA CYS A 207 8.69 15.13 3.52
C CYS A 207 10.22 14.94 3.45
N HIS A 208 10.98 16.04 3.55
CA HIS A 208 12.44 16.04 3.45
C HIS A 208 13.16 15.96 4.81
N SER A 209 12.41 16.11 5.91
CA SER A 209 12.95 16.15 7.27
C SER A 209 11.91 15.70 8.31
N GLY A 210 12.29 14.72 9.11
CA GLY A 210 11.51 14.16 10.19
C GLY A 210 12.20 12.98 10.85
N HIS A 211 11.42 12.04 11.35
CA HIS A 211 11.89 10.85 12.04
C HIS A 211 10.90 9.71 11.81
N TYR A 212 11.39 8.56 11.37
CA TYR A 212 10.56 7.39 11.15
C TYR A 212 10.69 6.42 12.31
N TYR A 213 9.56 5.95 12.81
CA TYR A 213 9.49 4.86 13.78
C TYR A 213 8.23 4.05 13.52
N CYS A 214 8.14 2.84 14.08
CA CYS A 214 7.00 1.97 13.81
C CYS A 214 6.41 1.35 15.07
N TYR A 215 5.15 0.93 14.94
CA TYR A 215 4.46 0.08 15.89
C TYR A 215 4.20 -1.26 15.23
N VAL A 216 4.53 -2.35 15.90
CA VAL A 216 4.38 -3.71 15.34
C VAL A 216 3.71 -4.61 16.37
N LYS A 217 2.74 -5.41 15.92
CA LYS A 217 2.08 -6.45 16.70
C LYS A 217 2.92 -7.72 16.67
N ALA A 218 3.35 -8.18 17.83
CA ALA A 218 4.08 -9.45 17.95
C ALA A 218 3.13 -10.65 17.84
N GLY A 219 3.69 -11.85 17.64
CA GLY A 219 2.90 -13.09 17.50
C GLY A 219 2.09 -13.47 18.75
N ASN A 220 2.39 -12.89 19.91
CA ASN A 220 1.59 -13.02 21.14
C ASN A 220 0.45 -11.99 21.24
N GLY A 221 0.27 -11.13 20.23
CA GLY A 221 -0.75 -10.09 20.19
C GLY A 221 -0.36 -8.75 20.85
N GLN A 222 0.80 -8.66 21.52
CA GLN A 222 1.27 -7.44 22.18
C GLN A 222 1.83 -6.45 21.14
N TRP A 223 1.56 -5.16 21.35
CA TRP A 223 2.11 -4.09 20.52
C TRP A 223 3.43 -3.55 21.09
N TYR A 224 4.36 -3.24 20.20
CA TYR A 224 5.64 -2.63 20.52
C TYR A 224 5.89 -1.41 19.65
N LYS A 225 6.25 -0.28 20.27
CA LYS A 225 6.87 0.85 19.61
C LYS A 225 8.34 0.53 19.38
N MET A 226 8.78 0.55 18.14
CA MET A 226 10.17 0.39 17.70
C MET A 226 10.66 1.74 17.19
N ASP A 227 11.51 2.38 17.99
CA ASP A 227 12.05 3.72 17.78
C ASP A 227 13.58 3.62 17.82
N ASP A 228 14.17 3.33 16.66
CA ASP A 228 15.58 2.97 16.51
C ASP A 228 16.04 1.89 17.51
N ALA A 229 16.96 2.24 18.40
CA ALA A 229 17.51 1.34 19.42
C ALA A 229 16.55 1.07 20.58
N LYS A 230 15.41 1.80 20.66
CA LYS A 230 14.49 1.73 21.78
C LYS A 230 13.22 0.97 21.39
N VAL A 231 12.97 -0.13 22.11
CA VAL A 231 11.74 -0.92 21.97
C VAL A 231 10.93 -0.83 23.25
N VAL A 232 9.67 -0.42 23.15
CA VAL A 232 8.78 -0.24 24.31
C VAL A 232 7.43 -0.90 24.03
N ALA A 233 6.94 -1.69 24.98
CA ALA A 233 5.59 -2.23 24.91
C ALA A 233 4.54 -1.10 24.99
N CYS A 234 3.47 -1.22 24.22
CA CYS A 234 2.36 -0.27 24.20
C CYS A 234 1.03 -1.00 23.98
N ASP A 235 -0.07 -0.29 24.16
CA ASP A 235 -1.41 -0.78 23.85
C ASP A 235 -1.87 -0.34 22.45
N ILE A 236 -2.96 -0.93 21.96
CA ILE A 236 -3.54 -0.58 20.68
C ILE A 236 -4.04 0.88 20.64
N ALA A 237 -4.50 1.44 21.77
CA ALA A 237 -4.97 2.82 21.83
C ALA A 237 -3.84 3.82 21.51
N CYS A 238 -2.64 3.57 22.04
CA CYS A 238 -1.43 4.30 21.72
C CYS A 238 -1.15 4.24 20.22
N VAL A 239 -1.23 3.06 19.60
CA VAL A 239 -1.04 2.88 18.16
C VAL A 239 -2.05 3.70 17.37
N LEU A 240 -3.36 3.53 17.62
CA LEU A 240 -4.43 4.18 16.85
C LEU A 240 -4.42 5.72 16.97
N SER A 241 -3.87 6.27 18.06
CA SER A 241 -3.69 7.72 18.21
C SER A 241 -2.61 8.35 17.32
N GLN A 242 -1.75 7.53 16.70
CA GLN A 242 -0.62 8.03 15.91
C GLN A 242 -1.03 8.48 14.51
N ARG A 243 -0.20 9.28 13.85
CA ARG A 243 -0.37 9.65 12.44
C ARG A 243 0.30 8.62 11.54
N ALA A 244 -0.44 7.57 11.18
CA ALA A 244 0.06 6.49 10.33
C ALA A 244 0.49 7.01 8.95
N TYR A 245 1.75 6.84 8.58
CA TYR A 245 2.26 7.08 7.23
C TYR A 245 1.97 5.88 6.32
N VAL A 246 2.35 4.68 6.77
CA VAL A 246 2.03 3.40 6.12
C VAL A 246 1.39 2.48 7.15
N SER A 247 0.32 1.79 6.77
CA SER A 247 -0.27 0.72 7.58
C SER A 247 -0.22 -0.61 6.85
N ILE A 248 0.23 -1.65 7.56
CA ILE A 248 0.29 -3.02 7.08
C ILE A 248 -0.78 -3.81 7.81
N ARG A 249 -1.62 -4.51 7.05
CA ARG A 249 -2.74 -5.30 7.57
C ARG A 249 -2.74 -6.70 6.99
N VAL A 250 -3.24 -7.66 7.76
CA VAL A 250 -3.29 -9.08 7.38
C VAL A 250 -4.72 -9.60 7.50
N THR A 251 -5.08 -10.58 6.66
CA THR A 251 -6.36 -11.30 6.73
C THR A 251 -6.34 -12.39 7.78
#